data_AF-A0A7T0BXD4-F1
#
_entry.id   AF-A0A7T0BXD4-F1
#
_cell.length_a   1.000
_cell.length_b   1.000
_cell.length_c   1.000
_cell.angle_alpha   90.00
_cell.angle_beta   90.00
_cell.angle_gamma   90.00
#
_symmetry.space_group_name_H-M   'P 1'
#
loop_
_entity.id
_entity.type
_entity.pdbx_description
1 polymer ?
#
loop_
_entity_poly.entity_id
_entity_poly.type
_entity_poly.pdbx_seq_one_letter_code
_entity_poly.pdbx_strand_id
1 'polypeptide(L)'
;MKDFFKSDLFLQVACVLGGQLARTGLGFLSIIMVARLLTVADFGLFSIFMATIAVGVEITGKSLDWALVRFASEHIEKAKDKAYRYFKSVFKMRIVVATLFLILGMLLADFIANTIFQHPEYKNPIFYACMGTIWMSLWWFSLAVIQTKEKFLLHGIINVSNGLVKLAAVAVLFFFNIKELEPMLQAHVVVFF
;
A
#
# COMPACT_ATOMS: atom_id res chain seq x y z
N MET A 1 -14.39 -24.58 -28.09
CA MET A 1 -14.66 -24.05 -26.72
C MET A 1 -13.38 -23.84 -25.88
N LYS A 2 -12.21 -24.42 -26.23
CA LYS A 2 -10.93 -24.22 -25.52
C LYS A 2 -10.17 -22.92 -25.87
N ASP A 3 -10.42 -22.30 -27.03
CA ASP A 3 -9.66 -21.10 -27.46
C ASP A 3 -10.27 -19.76 -27.01
N PHE A 4 -11.59 -19.70 -26.75
CA PHE A 4 -12.25 -18.47 -26.31
C PHE A 4 -11.81 -18.07 -24.89
N PHE A 5 -11.61 -19.05 -24.00
CA PHE A 5 -11.16 -18.83 -22.62
C PHE A 5 -9.70 -18.35 -22.50
N LYS A 6 -8.84 -18.64 -23.49
CA LYS A 6 -7.42 -18.21 -23.46
C LYS A 6 -7.26 -16.72 -23.76
N SER A 7 -8.07 -16.19 -24.69
CA SER A 7 -8.07 -14.77 -25.08
C SER A 7 -8.43 -13.86 -23.89
N ASP A 8 -9.56 -14.14 -23.24
CA ASP A 8 -10.10 -13.24 -22.23
C ASP A 8 -9.32 -13.30 -20.92
N LEU A 9 -8.86 -14.48 -20.52
CA LEU A 9 -7.97 -14.63 -19.36
C LEU A 9 -6.63 -13.91 -19.60
N PHE A 10 -6.07 -14.03 -20.80
CA PHE A 10 -4.82 -13.35 -21.16
C PHE A 10 -4.98 -11.83 -21.10
N LEU A 11 -6.07 -11.28 -21.64
CA LEU A 11 -6.37 -9.85 -21.57
C LEU A 11 -6.56 -9.36 -20.13
N GLN A 12 -7.25 -10.11 -19.28
CA GLN A 12 -7.45 -9.75 -17.87
C GLN A 12 -6.13 -9.75 -17.09
N VAL A 13 -5.30 -10.79 -17.28
CA VAL A 13 -3.96 -10.86 -16.67
C VAL A 13 -3.09 -9.72 -17.18
N ALA A 14 -3.08 -9.47 -18.49
CA ALA A 14 -2.33 -8.37 -19.10
C ALA A 14 -2.77 -7.00 -18.55
N CYS A 15 -4.07 -6.80 -18.33
CA CYS A 15 -4.61 -5.57 -17.74
C CYS A 15 -4.13 -5.36 -16.29
N VAL A 16 -4.21 -6.40 -15.45
CA VAL A 16 -3.76 -6.32 -14.05
C VAL A 16 -2.24 -6.12 -13.96
N LEU A 17 -1.47 -6.90 -14.73
CA LEU A 17 -0.01 -6.79 -14.77
C LEU A 17 0.42 -5.45 -15.35
N GLY A 18 -0.19 -5.00 -16.44
CA GLY A 18 0.08 -3.70 -17.06
C GLY A 18 -0.18 -2.55 -16.10
N GLY A 19 -1.33 -2.57 -15.41
CA GLY A 19 -1.66 -1.57 -14.39
C GLY A 19 -0.67 -1.58 -13.21
N GLN A 20 -0.26 -2.77 -12.76
CA GLN A 20 0.73 -2.92 -11.69
C GLN A 20 2.14 -2.42 -12.11
N LEU A 21 2.57 -2.74 -13.33
CA LEU A 21 3.84 -2.27 -13.89
C LEU A 21 3.85 -0.76 -14.05
N ALA A 22 2.78 -0.18 -14.61
CA ALA A 22 2.62 1.26 -14.73
C ALA A 22 2.66 1.95 -13.36
N ARG A 23 1.89 1.46 -12.38
CA ARG A 23 1.92 1.97 -11.00
C ARG A 23 3.33 1.91 -10.39
N THR A 24 4.02 0.80 -10.59
CA THR A 24 5.38 0.60 -10.04
C THR A 24 6.38 1.54 -10.73
N GLY A 25 6.31 1.70 -12.05
CA GLY A 25 7.12 2.66 -12.80
C GLY A 25 6.90 4.11 -12.35
N LEU A 26 5.64 4.51 -12.14
CA LEU A 26 5.31 5.83 -11.60
C LEU A 26 5.84 6.02 -10.17
N GLY A 27 5.75 4.98 -9.34
CA GLY A 27 6.36 4.99 -8.00
C GLY A 27 7.88 5.10 -8.03
N PHE A 28 8.53 4.45 -9.00
CA PHE A 28 9.97 4.56 -9.22
C PHE A 28 10.39 5.97 -9.66
N LEU A 29 9.63 6.62 -10.55
CA LEU A 29 9.87 8.01 -10.89
C LEU A 29 9.71 8.93 -9.67
N SER A 30 8.68 8.68 -8.86
CA SER A 30 8.45 9.42 -7.62
C SER A 30 9.65 9.30 -6.67
N ILE A 31 10.21 8.10 -6.48
CA ILE A 31 11.35 7.91 -5.56
C ILE A 31 12.63 8.56 -6.08
N ILE A 32 12.86 8.59 -7.40
CA ILE A 32 13.98 9.35 -8.01
C ILE A 32 13.85 10.84 -7.67
N MET A 33 12.64 11.40 -7.76
CA MET A 33 12.42 12.82 -7.44
C MET A 33 12.65 13.10 -5.96
N VAL A 34 12.16 12.25 -5.06
CA VAL A 34 12.41 12.35 -3.62
C VAL A 34 13.92 12.28 -3.32
N ALA A 35 14.64 11.34 -3.94
CA ALA A 35 16.08 11.18 -3.77
C ALA A 35 16.91 12.39 -4.23
N ARG A 36 16.37 13.22 -5.14
CA ARG A 36 17.02 14.47 -5.58
C ARG A 36 16.73 15.66 -4.67
N LEU A 37 15.64 15.63 -3.91
CA LEU A 37 15.25 16.73 -3.01
C LEU A 37 15.86 16.58 -1.62
N LEU A 38 15.89 15.34 -1.11
CA LEU A 38 16.41 15.02 0.21
C LEU A 38 17.94 14.94 0.22
N THR A 39 18.52 15.22 1.38
CA THR A 39 19.93 14.91 1.63
C THR A 39 20.13 13.39 1.73
N VAL A 40 21.38 12.91 1.66
CA VAL A 40 21.69 11.48 1.81
C VAL A 40 21.20 10.94 3.16
N ALA A 41 21.35 11.73 4.23
CA ALA A 41 20.89 11.36 5.57
C ALA A 41 19.35 11.28 5.63
N ASP A 42 18.64 12.29 5.12
CA ASP A 42 17.18 12.32 5.10
C ASP A 42 16.58 11.23 4.20
N PHE A 43 17.23 10.92 3.08
CA PHE A 43 16.80 9.82 2.22
C PHE A 43 16.99 8.45 2.89
N GLY A 44 18.01 8.30 3.74
CA GLY A 44 18.17 7.14 4.62
C GLY A 44 17.00 6.98 5.58
N LEU A 45 16.60 8.06 6.26
CA LEU A 45 15.42 8.09 7.14
C LEU A 45 14.14 7.75 6.39
N PHE A 46 13.96 8.32 5.20
CA PHE A 46 12.84 8.03 4.32
C PHE A 46 12.79 6.55 3.90
N SER A 47 13.94 5.94 3.67
CA SER A 47 14.04 4.52 3.31
C SER A 47 13.64 3.60 4.48
N ILE A 48 14.02 3.95 5.72
CA ILE A 48 13.55 3.25 6.93
C ILE A 48 12.02 3.36 7.07
N PHE A 49 11.46 4.56 6.84
CA PHE A 49 10.01 4.76 6.79
C PHE A 49 9.33 3.84 5.76
N MET A 50 9.84 3.82 4.52
CA MET A 50 9.27 2.98 3.45
C MET A 50 9.40 1.48 3.74
N ALA A 51 10.53 1.04 4.30
CA ALA A 51 10.74 -0.34 4.69
C ALA A 51 9.79 -0.76 5.83
N THR A 52 9.58 0.13 6.81
CA THR A 52 8.65 -0.11 7.91
C THR A 52 7.21 -0.23 7.41
N ILE A 53 6.79 0.61 6.46
CA ILE A 53 5.48 0.47 5.81
C ILE A 53 5.36 -0.88 5.11
N ALA A 54 6.37 -1.27 4.34
CA ALA A 54 6.36 -2.52 3.60
C ALA A 54 6.17 -3.73 4.53
N VAL A 55 6.94 -3.80 5.61
CA VAL A 55 6.79 -4.83 6.66
C VAL A 55 5.40 -4.78 7.28
N GLY A 56 4.92 -3.60 7.63
CA GLY A 56 3.60 -3.43 8.23
C GLY A 56 2.46 -3.91 7.33
N VAL A 57 2.53 -3.69 6.03
CA VAL A 57 1.49 -4.14 5.08
C VAL A 57 1.46 -5.66 4.94
N GLU A 58 2.62 -6.30 4.92
CA GLU A 58 2.72 -7.76 4.92
C GLU A 58 2.06 -8.35 6.17
N ILE A 59 2.32 -7.76 7.34
CA ILE A 59 1.74 -8.20 8.62
C ILE A 59 0.23 -7.95 8.68
N THR A 60 -0.22 -6.77 8.24
CA THR A 60 -1.60 -6.32 8.52
C THR A 60 -2.65 -6.81 7.54
N GLY A 61 -2.28 -7.18 6.31
CA GLY A 61 -3.31 -7.32 5.27
C GLY A 61 -3.05 -8.30 4.14
N LYS A 62 -1.82 -8.43 3.64
CA LYS A 62 -1.63 -9.07 2.33
C LYS A 62 -2.09 -10.54 2.27
N SER A 63 -1.84 -11.32 3.33
CA SER A 63 -2.34 -12.69 3.43
C SER A 63 -3.88 -12.76 3.52
N LEU A 64 -4.49 -11.77 4.17
CA LEU A 64 -5.95 -11.68 4.25
C LEU A 64 -6.57 -11.32 2.90
N ASP A 65 -5.89 -10.49 2.09
CA ASP A 65 -6.33 -10.15 0.72
C ASP A 65 -6.37 -11.39 -0.18
N TRP A 66 -5.32 -12.22 -0.13
CA TRP A 66 -5.29 -13.48 -0.89
C TRP A 66 -6.37 -14.46 -0.44
N ALA A 67 -6.57 -14.59 0.88
CA ALA A 67 -7.64 -15.42 1.42
C ALA A 67 -9.02 -14.92 0.95
N LEU A 68 -9.23 -13.60 0.96
CA LEU A 68 -10.47 -12.99 0.50
C LEU A 68 -10.74 -13.29 -0.97
N VAL A 69 -9.78 -12.97 -1.85
CA VAL A 69 -9.93 -13.18 -3.29
C VAL A 69 -10.18 -14.66 -3.60
N ARG A 70 -9.51 -15.58 -2.90
CA ARG A 70 -9.72 -17.02 -3.08
C ARG A 70 -11.09 -17.50 -2.62
N PHE A 71 -11.50 -17.22 -1.39
CA PHE A 71 -12.70 -17.83 -0.80
C PHE A 71 -14.00 -17.08 -1.12
N ALA A 72 -13.94 -15.76 -1.32
CA ALA A 72 -15.12 -14.96 -1.59
C ALA A 72 -15.51 -14.93 -3.07
N SER A 73 -14.55 -15.08 -4.01
CA SER A 73 -14.84 -15.11 -5.45
C SER A 73 -15.74 -16.29 -5.84
N GLU A 74 -15.49 -17.49 -5.29
CA GLU A 74 -16.30 -18.70 -5.51
C GLU A 74 -17.80 -18.52 -5.14
N HIS A 75 -18.10 -17.56 -4.26
CA HIS A 75 -19.43 -17.34 -3.71
C HIS A 75 -20.08 -16.04 -4.22
N ILE A 76 -19.38 -15.22 -5.00
CA ILE A 76 -19.84 -13.87 -5.37
C ILE A 76 -21.09 -13.90 -6.26
N GLU A 77 -21.21 -14.90 -7.13
CA GLU A 77 -22.35 -15.06 -8.04
C GLU A 77 -23.48 -15.89 -7.44
N LYS A 78 -23.12 -16.99 -6.75
CA LYS A 78 -24.08 -18.03 -6.31
C LYS A 78 -24.61 -17.82 -4.89
N ALA A 79 -23.87 -17.13 -4.03
CA ALA A 79 -24.20 -16.98 -2.61
C ALA A 79 -23.68 -15.65 -2.04
N LYS A 80 -24.24 -14.53 -2.51
CA LYS A 80 -23.82 -13.17 -2.17
C LYS A 80 -23.70 -12.93 -0.65
N ASP A 81 -24.62 -13.45 0.15
CA ASP A 81 -24.58 -13.31 1.62
C ASP A 81 -23.37 -14.02 2.24
N LYS A 82 -22.91 -15.12 1.65
CA LYS A 82 -21.71 -15.82 2.10
C LYS A 82 -20.45 -15.07 1.71
N ALA A 83 -20.39 -14.52 0.50
CA ALA A 83 -19.31 -13.61 0.08
C ALA A 83 -19.22 -12.36 0.97
N TYR A 84 -20.36 -11.75 1.32
CA TYR A 84 -20.40 -10.60 2.22
C TYR A 84 -19.90 -10.92 3.63
N ARG A 85 -20.19 -12.13 4.14
CA ARG A 85 -19.63 -12.60 5.40
C ARG A 85 -18.11 -12.70 5.35
N TYR A 86 -17.52 -13.15 4.25
CA TYR A 86 -16.06 -13.11 4.08
C TYR A 86 -15.51 -11.69 4.09
N PHE A 87 -16.13 -10.75 3.35
CA PHE A 87 -15.72 -9.33 3.37
C PHE A 87 -15.73 -8.76 4.78
N LYS A 88 -16.82 -8.98 5.54
CA LYS A 88 -16.97 -8.48 6.91
C LYS A 88 -15.95 -9.10 7.87
N SER A 89 -15.70 -10.42 7.77
CA SER A 89 -14.74 -11.11 8.63
C SER A 89 -13.31 -10.64 8.36
N VAL A 90 -12.90 -10.57 7.09
CA VAL A 90 -11.57 -10.10 6.69
C VAL A 90 -11.36 -8.64 7.10
N PHE A 91 -12.37 -7.79 6.89
CA PHE A 91 -12.29 -6.38 7.31
C PHE A 91 -12.12 -6.26 8.82
N LYS A 92 -12.91 -6.99 9.62
CA LYS A 92 -12.78 -6.99 11.09
C LYS A 92 -11.40 -7.46 11.54
N MET A 93 -10.90 -8.57 10.99
CA MET A 93 -9.56 -9.07 11.30
C MET A 93 -8.50 -8.04 10.93
N ARG A 94 -8.62 -7.38 9.77
CA ARG A 94 -7.71 -6.32 9.34
C ARG A 94 -7.67 -5.16 10.32
N ILE A 95 -8.82 -4.65 10.74
CA ILE A 95 -8.89 -3.55 11.71
C ILE A 95 -8.19 -3.96 13.01
N VAL A 96 -8.47 -5.16 13.54
CA VAL A 96 -7.83 -5.65 14.77
C VAL A 96 -6.31 -5.73 14.62
N VAL A 97 -5.81 -6.38 13.55
CA VAL A 97 -4.36 -6.54 13.33
C VAL A 97 -3.69 -5.20 13.07
N ALA A 98 -4.30 -4.31 12.28
CA ALA A 98 -3.77 -2.98 11.98
C ALA A 98 -3.73 -2.08 13.22
N THR A 99 -4.76 -2.12 14.08
CA THR A 99 -4.77 -1.40 15.35
C THR A 99 -3.71 -1.94 16.31
N LEU A 100 -3.57 -3.27 16.43
CA LEU A 100 -2.50 -3.87 17.24
C LEU A 100 -1.12 -3.49 16.72
N PHE A 101 -0.92 -3.51 15.40
CA PHE A 101 0.33 -3.10 14.77
C PHE A 101 0.66 -1.63 15.07
N LEU A 102 -0.32 -0.72 14.99
CA LEU A 102 -0.11 0.68 15.34
C LEU A 102 0.25 0.85 16.83
N ILE A 103 -0.50 0.23 17.74
CA ILE A 103 -0.25 0.37 19.18
C ILE A 103 1.16 -0.16 19.51
N LEU A 104 1.50 -1.34 19.03
CA LEU A 104 2.84 -1.91 19.23
C LEU A 104 3.91 -1.04 18.58
N GLY A 105 3.68 -0.55 17.36
CA GLY A 105 4.58 0.35 16.66
C GLY A 105 4.83 1.64 17.45
N MET A 106 3.80 2.27 18.00
CA MET A 106 3.91 3.49 18.81
C MET A 106 4.68 3.25 20.11
N LEU A 107 4.38 2.16 20.82
CA LEU A 107 5.04 1.83 22.08
C LEU A 107 6.50 1.41 21.89
N LEU A 108 6.80 0.69 20.79
CA LEU A 108 8.12 0.16 20.51
C LEU A 108 8.98 1.09 19.64
N ALA A 109 8.43 2.14 19.02
CA ALA A 109 9.19 3.02 18.11
C ALA A 109 10.44 3.62 18.79
N ASP A 110 10.29 4.10 20.03
CA ASP A 110 11.40 4.67 20.79
C ASP A 110 12.43 3.59 21.16
N PHE A 111 11.98 2.41 21.58
CA PHE A 111 12.84 1.27 21.89
C PHE A 111 13.63 0.82 20.65
N ILE A 112 12.96 0.68 19.50
CA ILE A 112 13.54 0.26 18.24
C ILE A 112 14.58 1.29 17.76
N ALA A 113 14.24 2.59 17.78
CA ALA A 113 15.15 3.65 17.35
C ALA A 113 16.41 3.73 18.22
N ASN A 114 16.25 3.75 19.55
CA ASN A 114 17.37 3.94 20.47
C ASN A 114 18.20 2.66 20.71
N THR A 115 17.55 1.49 20.77
CA THR A 115 18.21 0.25 21.20
C THR A 115 18.66 -0.62 20.02
N ILE A 116 17.80 -0.76 19.00
CA ILE A 116 18.09 -1.63 17.86
C ILE A 116 18.92 -0.89 16.81
N PHE A 117 18.46 0.31 16.42
CA PHE A 117 19.15 1.10 15.40
C PHE A 117 20.24 1.99 15.97
N GLN A 118 20.21 2.31 17.27
CA GLN A 118 21.14 3.28 17.89
C GLN A 118 21.09 4.67 17.23
N HIS A 119 19.95 5.01 16.65
CA HIS A 119 19.68 6.25 15.92
C HIS A 119 18.32 6.82 16.37
N PRO A 120 18.29 7.66 17.42
CA PRO A 120 17.06 8.25 17.96
C PRO A 120 16.21 8.97 16.91
N GLU A 121 16.83 9.52 15.87
CA GLU A 121 16.21 10.17 14.72
C GLU A 121 15.26 9.26 13.92
N TYR A 122 15.33 7.93 14.08
CA TYR A 122 14.46 6.97 13.37
C TYR A 122 13.06 6.87 13.99
N LYS A 123 12.87 7.39 15.20
CA LYS A 123 11.61 7.31 15.93
C LYS A 123 10.43 7.89 15.12
N ASN A 124 10.58 9.10 14.60
CA ASN A 124 9.52 9.78 13.85
C ASN A 124 9.20 9.06 12.52
N PRO A 125 10.20 8.68 11.69
CA PRO A 125 9.97 7.82 10.52
C PRO A 125 9.21 6.52 10.85
N ILE A 126 9.59 5.80 11.90
CA ILE A 126 8.91 4.56 12.31
C ILE A 126 7.46 4.85 12.72
N PHE A 127 7.23 5.91 13.49
CA PHE A 127 5.90 6.31 13.92
C PHE A 127 4.98 6.65 12.73
N TYR A 128 5.44 7.53 11.82
CA TYR A 128 4.69 7.88 10.61
C TYR A 128 4.44 6.65 9.72
N ALA A 129 5.41 5.73 9.63
CA ALA A 129 5.25 4.50 8.88
C ALA A 129 4.12 3.61 9.44
N CYS A 130 4.07 3.44 10.76
CA CYS A 130 3.00 2.66 11.41
C CYS A 130 1.61 3.26 11.15
N MET A 131 1.48 4.59 11.14
CA MET A 131 0.23 5.26 10.75
C MET A 131 -0.09 5.01 9.27
N GLY A 132 0.88 5.19 8.38
CA GLY A 132 0.74 4.96 6.95
C GLY A 132 0.34 3.53 6.61
N THR A 133 0.85 2.54 7.35
CA THR A 133 0.48 1.13 7.18
C THR A 133 -1.02 0.89 7.32
N ILE A 134 -1.71 1.55 8.26
CA ILE A 134 -3.16 1.35 8.44
C ILE A 134 -3.90 1.81 7.19
N TRP A 135 -3.59 3.02 6.72
CA TRP A 135 -4.23 3.59 5.54
C TRP A 135 -3.95 2.74 4.30
N MET A 136 -2.70 2.31 4.13
CA MET A 136 -2.28 1.38 3.08
C MET A 136 -3.01 0.04 3.14
N SER A 137 -3.18 -0.51 4.33
CA SER A 137 -3.89 -1.77 4.53
C SER A 137 -5.36 -1.63 4.13
N LEU A 138 -6.03 -0.52 4.47
CA LEU A 138 -7.42 -0.29 4.06
C LEU A 138 -7.57 -0.09 2.55
N TRP A 139 -6.61 0.60 1.92
CA TRP A 139 -6.56 0.72 0.47
C TRP A 139 -6.43 -0.65 -0.22
N TRP A 140 -5.49 -1.49 0.23
CA TRP A 140 -5.30 -2.83 -0.32
C TRP A 140 -6.53 -3.71 -0.17
N PHE A 141 -7.25 -3.61 0.95
CA PHE A 141 -8.52 -4.33 1.14
C PHE A 141 -9.55 -3.91 0.09
N SER A 142 -9.64 -2.60 -0.19
CA SER A 142 -10.55 -2.07 -1.20
C SER A 142 -10.23 -2.62 -2.59
N LEU A 143 -8.94 -2.68 -2.95
CA LEU A 143 -8.48 -3.32 -4.18
C LEU A 143 -8.81 -4.82 -4.21
N ALA A 144 -8.60 -5.54 -3.12
CA ALA A 144 -8.91 -6.96 -3.01
C ALA A 144 -10.42 -7.24 -3.18
N VAL A 145 -11.30 -6.37 -2.66
CA VAL A 145 -12.75 -6.47 -2.88
C VAL A 145 -13.10 -6.26 -4.35
N ILE A 146 -12.47 -5.31 -5.05
CA ILE A 146 -12.67 -5.08 -6.48
C ILE A 146 -12.18 -6.28 -7.29
N GLN A 147 -11.02 -6.83 -6.93
CA GLN A 147 -10.46 -8.03 -7.56
C GLN A 147 -11.32 -9.27 -7.33
N THR A 148 -11.89 -9.43 -6.13
CA THR A 148 -12.82 -10.52 -5.80
C THR A 148 -14.08 -10.48 -6.67
N LYS A 149 -14.52 -9.27 -7.07
CA LYS A 149 -15.66 -9.06 -7.97
C LYS A 149 -15.28 -9.15 -9.45
N GLU A 150 -14.06 -9.62 -9.76
CA GLU A 150 -13.54 -9.77 -11.12
C GLU A 150 -13.53 -8.46 -11.95
N LYS A 151 -13.56 -7.31 -11.28
CA LYS A 151 -13.51 -5.98 -11.92
C LYS A 151 -12.06 -5.59 -12.20
N PHE A 152 -11.35 -6.41 -12.97
CA PHE A 152 -9.90 -6.26 -13.21
C PHE A 152 -9.52 -4.95 -13.91
N LEU A 153 -10.34 -4.46 -14.83
CA LEU A 153 -10.12 -3.16 -15.48
C LEU A 153 -10.16 -2.01 -14.47
N LEU A 154 -11.17 -2.01 -13.58
CA LEU A 154 -11.28 -1.00 -12.53
C LEU A 154 -10.10 -1.09 -11.56
N HIS A 155 -9.67 -2.29 -11.20
CA HIS A 155 -8.47 -2.51 -10.39
C HIS A 155 -7.20 -1.94 -11.06
N GLY A 156 -7.04 -2.15 -12.37
CA GLY A 156 -5.95 -1.57 -13.15
C GLY A 156 -5.97 -0.04 -13.16
N ILE A 157 -7.13 0.55 -13.49
CA ILE A 157 -7.32 2.01 -13.52
C ILE A 157 -6.98 2.63 -12.16
N ILE A 158 -7.54 2.10 -11.07
CA ILE A 158 -7.29 2.62 -9.72
C ILE A 158 -5.80 2.56 -9.37
N ASN A 159 -5.10 1.49 -9.74
CA ASN A 159 -3.66 1.37 -9.49
C ASN A 159 -2.84 2.41 -10.26
N VAL A 160 -3.16 2.63 -11.54
CA VAL A 160 -2.48 3.64 -12.35
C VAL A 160 -2.78 5.05 -11.83
N SER A 161 -4.05 5.35 -11.52
CA SER A 161 -4.47 6.62 -10.92
C SER A 161 -3.74 6.89 -9.61
N ASN A 162 -3.61 5.89 -8.74
CA ASN A 162 -2.84 6.03 -7.51
C ASN A 162 -1.36 6.35 -7.81
N GLY A 163 -0.74 5.66 -8.77
CA GLY A 163 0.62 5.98 -9.22
C GLY A 163 0.77 7.42 -9.72
N LEU A 164 -0.21 7.94 -10.46
CA LEU A 164 -0.22 9.31 -10.97
C LEU A 164 -0.41 10.33 -9.85
N VAL A 165 -1.32 10.08 -8.92
CA VAL A 165 -1.56 10.95 -7.75
C VAL A 165 -0.30 11.07 -6.90
N LYS A 166 0.39 9.96 -6.66
CA LYS A 166 1.69 9.93 -5.96
C LYS A 166 2.75 10.77 -6.65
N LEU A 167 2.91 10.56 -7.97
CA LEU A 167 3.87 11.30 -8.77
C LEU A 167 3.55 12.80 -8.77
N ALA A 168 2.28 13.15 -8.92
CA ALA A 168 1.82 14.54 -8.89
C ALA A 168 2.11 15.19 -7.52
N ALA A 169 1.84 14.48 -6.42
CA ALA A 169 2.13 14.97 -5.07
C ALA A 169 3.62 15.26 -4.87
N VAL A 170 4.49 14.34 -5.28
CA VAL A 170 5.95 14.54 -5.21
C VAL A 170 6.39 15.64 -6.18
N ALA A 171 5.80 15.74 -7.37
CA ALA A 171 6.10 16.81 -8.32
C ALA A 171 5.72 18.20 -7.79
N VAL A 172 4.62 18.31 -7.03
CA VAL A 172 4.26 19.54 -6.32
C VAL A 172 5.35 19.90 -5.30
N LEU A 173 5.75 18.95 -4.44
CA LEU A 173 6.83 19.18 -3.46
C LEU A 173 8.15 19.57 -4.16
N PHE A 174 8.45 18.94 -5.30
CA PHE A 174 9.61 19.25 -6.12
C PHE A 174 9.56 20.66 -6.70
N PHE A 175 8.41 21.06 -7.24
CA PHE A 175 8.21 22.38 -7.84
C PHE A 175 8.37 23.50 -6.80
N PHE A 176 7.86 23.29 -5.59
CA PHE A 176 8.04 24.22 -4.47
C PHE A 176 9.40 24.08 -3.76
N ASN A 177 10.27 23.18 -4.23
CA ASN A 177 11.59 22.93 -3.67
C ASN A 177 11.57 22.63 -2.17
N ILE A 178 10.56 21.89 -1.72
CA ILE A 178 10.43 21.46 -0.32
C ILE A 178 11.39 20.29 -0.10
N LYS A 179 12.45 20.54 0.67
CA LYS A 179 13.54 19.58 0.94
C LYS A 179 13.47 18.94 2.32
N GLU A 180 12.53 19.39 3.14
CA GLU A 180 12.36 18.89 4.51
C GLU A 180 11.80 17.47 4.48
N LEU A 181 12.31 16.62 5.37
CA LEU A 181 11.88 15.22 5.48
C LEU A 181 10.42 15.10 5.93
N GLU A 182 9.99 15.90 6.88
CA GLU A 182 8.69 15.74 7.53
C GLU A 182 7.49 15.94 6.56
N PRO A 183 7.45 16.99 5.73
CA PRO A 183 6.44 17.12 4.68
C PRO A 183 6.45 15.95 3.69
N MET A 184 7.62 15.38 3.38
CA MET A 184 7.73 14.21 2.51
C MET A 184 7.08 12.97 3.14
N LEU A 185 7.36 12.71 4.43
CA LEU A 185 6.75 11.60 5.16
C LEU A 185 5.24 11.76 5.25
N GLN A 186 4.75 12.96 5.61
CA GLN A 186 3.32 13.25 5.71
C GLN A 186 2.61 13.10 4.36
N ALA A 187 3.19 13.59 3.27
CA ALA A 187 2.64 13.39 1.93
C ALA A 187 2.54 11.91 1.57
N HIS A 188 3.50 11.08 1.97
CA HIS A 188 3.42 9.63 1.79
C HIS A 188 2.36 8.98 2.69
N VAL A 189 2.13 9.48 3.90
CA VAL A 189 1.06 8.95 4.76
C VAL A 189 -0.33 9.26 4.19
N VAL A 190 -0.53 10.49 3.70
CA VAL A 190 -1.85 11.00 3.30
C VAL A 190 -2.20 10.66 1.85
N VAL A 191 -1.23 10.75 0.94
CA VAL A 191 -1.50 10.72 -0.51
C VAL A 191 -1.09 9.40 -1.15
N PHE A 192 -0.17 8.65 -0.54
CA PHE A 192 0.33 7.42 -1.15
C PHE A 192 -0.55 6.20 -0.89
N PHE A 193 -1.71 6.34 -0.22
CA PHE A 193 -2.65 5.24 -0.04
C PHE A 193 -4.11 5.63 -0.21
#